data_AF-A0A2W5ZDT5-F1
#
_entry.id   AF-A0A2W5ZDT5-F1
#
_cell.length_a   1.000
_cell.length_b   1.000
_cell.length_c   1.000
_cell.angle_alpha   90.00
_cell.angle_beta   90.00
_cell.angle_gamma   90.00
#
_symmetry.space_group_name_H-M   'P 1'
#
loop_
_entity.id
_entity.type
_entity.pdbx_description
1 polymer ?
#
loop_
_entity_poly.entity_id
_entity_poly.type
_entity_poly.pdbx_seq_one_letter_code
_entity_poly.pdbx_strand_id
1 'polypeptide(L)'
;MSILTSIWPSAGYILLGFLFVLSLVVFFHELGHFLIGRWCGVKVDTFSLGFGPELFGFDDRYGTHWRVAAFPLGGYVRFHGDANGASMTDADVVAAMPPRERAVSFVAQNVWKRAAIVAAGPLANFLLAIVIFTGIFYVNGRAILLPTVDGVAAGSAAEAAGFQLGDRIISIGGITVDSFEDM
;
A
#
# COMPACT_ATOMS: atom_id res chain seq x y z
N MET A 1 -29.40 14.46 21.73
CA MET A 1 -28.02 14.82 22.11
C MET A 1 -27.13 13.57 22.31
N SER A 2 -27.30 12.52 21.48
CA SER A 2 -26.61 11.22 21.63
C SER A 2 -25.89 10.74 20.37
N ILE A 3 -26.22 11.28 19.20
CA ILE A 3 -25.58 10.93 17.92
C ILE A 3 -24.19 11.60 17.83
N LEU A 4 -24.10 12.89 18.20
CA LEU A 4 -22.85 13.65 18.14
C LEU A 4 -21.79 13.15 19.15
N THR A 5 -22.21 12.61 20.30
CA THR A 5 -21.31 12.06 21.33
C THR A 5 -20.86 10.62 21.02
N SER A 6 -21.61 9.88 20.21
CA SER A 6 -21.22 8.55 19.71
C SER A 6 -20.31 8.62 18.48
N ILE A 7 -20.52 9.60 17.60
CA ILE A 7 -19.78 9.71 16.34
C ILE A 7 -18.37 10.27 16.55
N TRP A 8 -18.18 11.21 17.48
CA TRP A 8 -16.90 11.89 17.67
C TRP A 8 -15.75 10.96 18.13
N PRO A 9 -15.95 10.03 19.09
CA PRO A 9 -14.93 9.05 19.46
C PRO A 9 -14.61 8.09 18.30
N SER A 10 -15.62 7.65 17.54
CA SER A 10 -15.41 6.80 16.36
C SER A 10 -14.69 7.54 15.24
N ALA A 11 -14.97 8.83 15.03
CA ALA A 11 -14.31 9.63 14.01
C ALA A 11 -12.83 9.85 14.33
N GLY A 12 -12.48 10.12 15.59
CA GLY A 12 -11.09 10.22 16.02
C GLY A 12 -10.31 8.92 15.81
N TYR A 13 -10.90 7.78 16.17
CA TYR A 13 -10.29 6.47 15.96
C TYR A 13 -10.11 6.15 14.46
N ILE A 14 -11.12 6.43 13.64
CA ILE A 14 -11.05 6.25 12.18
C ILE A 14 -9.97 7.15 11.59
N LEU A 15 -9.90 8.42 11.98
CA LEU A 15 -8.88 9.35 11.49
C LEU A 15 -7.47 8.91 11.90
N LEU A 16 -7.26 8.53 13.16
CA LEU A 16 -5.97 8.03 13.63
C LEU A 16 -5.57 6.74 12.90
N GLY A 17 -6.49 5.79 12.75
CA GLY A 17 -6.27 4.56 12.00
C GLY A 17 -5.97 4.81 10.52
N PHE A 18 -6.72 5.72 9.89
CA PHE A 18 -6.51 6.14 8.51
C PHE A 18 -5.12 6.77 8.32
N LEU A 19 -4.74 7.72 9.17
CA LEU A 19 -3.43 8.38 9.10
C LEU A 19 -2.29 7.39 9.34
N PHE A 20 -2.48 6.42 10.25
CA PHE A 20 -1.50 5.37 10.49
C PHE A 20 -1.32 4.48 9.25
N VAL A 21 -2.41 3.95 8.69
CA VAL A 21 -2.36 3.09 7.49
C VAL A 21 -1.80 3.87 6.30
N LEU A 22 -2.23 5.11 6.10
CA LEU A 22 -1.72 5.96 5.02
C LEU A 22 -0.21 6.20 5.17
N SER A 23 0.27 6.53 6.37
CA SER A 23 1.70 6.73 6.64
C SER A 23 2.50 5.46 6.37
N LEU A 24 1.97 4.30 6.75
CA LEU A 24 2.62 3.01 6.50
C LEU A 24 2.73 2.72 5.00
N VAL A 25 1.62 2.85 4.26
CA VAL A 25 1.58 2.60 2.80
C VAL A 25 2.50 3.57 2.06
N VAL A 26 2.46 4.85 2.39
CA VAL A 26 3.36 5.86 1.82
C VAL A 26 4.81 5.54 2.14
N PHE A 27 5.13 5.22 3.39
CA PHE A 27 6.51 4.90 3.78
C PHE A 27 7.09 3.76 2.95
N PHE A 28 6.36 2.65 2.80
CA PHE A 28 6.83 1.52 1.99
C PHE A 28 6.87 1.83 0.48
N HIS A 29 5.96 2.67 -0.02
CA HIS A 29 5.99 3.17 -1.38
C HIS A 29 7.28 3.96 -1.66
N GLU A 30 7.56 4.97 -0.84
CA GLU A 30 8.78 5.78 -0.96
C GLU A 30 10.04 4.92 -0.74
N LEU A 31 9.98 3.96 0.19
CA LEU A 31 11.07 3.02 0.42
C LEU A 31 11.38 2.18 -0.83
N GLY A 32 10.36 1.78 -1.59
CA GLY A 32 10.53 1.11 -2.88
C GLY A 32 11.34 1.95 -3.87
N HIS A 33 10.94 3.19 -4.10
CA HIS A 33 11.66 4.14 -4.95
C HIS A 33 13.11 4.33 -4.46
N PHE A 34 13.29 4.55 -3.16
CA PHE A 34 14.58 4.75 -2.52
C PHE A 34 15.54 3.58 -2.74
N LEU A 35 15.09 2.36 -2.43
CA LEU A 35 15.93 1.16 -2.51
C LEU A 35 16.37 0.88 -3.95
N ILE A 36 15.45 0.93 -4.91
CA ILE A 36 15.78 0.67 -6.31
C ILE A 36 16.60 1.81 -6.91
N GLY A 37 16.36 3.06 -6.53
CA GLY A 37 17.18 4.19 -6.94
C GLY A 37 18.64 4.04 -6.52
N ARG A 38 18.86 3.68 -5.26
CA ARG A 38 20.21 3.42 -4.74
C ARG A 38 20.86 2.22 -5.40
N TRP A 39 20.11 1.14 -5.62
CA TRP A 39 20.63 -0.02 -6.33
C TRP A 39 21.01 0.28 -7.78
N CYS A 40 20.27 1.18 -8.44
CA CYS A 40 20.59 1.67 -9.77
C CYS A 40 21.79 2.63 -9.83
N GLY A 41 22.36 3.00 -8.68
CA GLY A 41 23.50 3.92 -8.55
C GLY A 41 23.10 5.40 -8.52
N VAL A 42 21.82 5.71 -8.31
CA VAL A 42 21.33 7.09 -8.21
C VAL A 42 21.50 7.57 -6.77
N LYS A 43 22.09 8.75 -6.59
CA LYS A 43 22.19 9.39 -5.29
C LYS A 43 20.81 9.90 -4.87
N VAL A 44 20.46 9.68 -3.60
CA VAL A 44 19.23 10.21 -3.00
C VAL A 44 19.63 11.31 -2.02
N ASP A 45 19.11 12.51 -2.25
CA ASP A 45 19.40 13.67 -1.40
C ASP A 45 18.43 13.74 -0.20
N THR A 46 17.17 13.36 -0.37
CA THR A 46 16.16 13.43 0.71
C THR A 46 15.16 12.28 0.63
N PHE A 47 14.87 11.67 1.77
CA PHE A 47 13.73 10.78 1.98
C PHE A 47 12.77 11.46 2.96
N SER A 48 11.56 11.80 2.52
CA SER A 48 10.57 12.48 3.34
C SER A 48 9.31 11.65 3.53
N LEU A 49 8.99 11.36 4.79
CA LEU A 49 7.68 10.85 5.18
C LEU A 49 6.82 12.05 5.59
N GLY A 50 5.83 12.39 4.77
CA GLY A 50 4.99 13.58 4.93
C GLY A 50 5.46 14.78 4.10
N PHE A 51 4.64 15.83 4.14
CA PHE A 51 4.89 17.16 3.56
C PHE A 51 4.92 18.26 4.62
N GLY A 52 5.40 19.44 4.23
CA GLY A 52 5.39 20.66 5.05
C GLY A 52 6.63 20.83 5.93
N PRO A 53 6.52 21.49 7.10
CA PRO A 53 7.65 21.69 7.98
C PRO A 53 8.17 20.36 8.52
N GLU A 54 9.48 20.27 8.64
CA GLU A 54 10.15 19.11 9.23
C GLU A 54 9.92 19.08 10.73
N LEU A 55 9.47 17.94 11.25
CA LEU A 55 9.34 17.71 12.68
C LEU A 55 10.63 17.14 13.27
N PHE A 56 11.24 16.19 12.54
CA PHE A 56 12.46 15.52 12.91
C PHE A 56 13.15 15.01 11.64
N GLY A 57 14.49 15.05 11.62
CA GLY A 57 15.28 14.46 10.57
C GLY A 57 16.72 14.16 10.98
N PHE A 58 17.40 13.34 10.20
CA PHE A 58 18.81 12.99 10.37
C PHE A 58 19.44 12.62 9.03
N ASP A 59 20.74 12.85 8.90
CA ASP A 59 21.52 12.45 7.73
C ASP A 59 22.08 11.04 7.91
N ASP A 60 21.88 10.17 6.92
CA ASP A 60 22.49 8.85 6.92
C ASP A 60 23.96 8.88 6.46
N ARG A 61 24.67 7.76 6.66
CA ARG A 61 26.09 7.61 6.27
C ARG A 61 26.35 7.76 4.77
N TYR A 62 25.30 7.78 3.95
CA TYR A 62 25.37 7.88 2.50
C TYR A 62 24.95 9.25 2.00
N GLY A 63 24.69 10.21 2.90
CA GLY A 63 24.32 11.57 2.58
C GLY A 63 22.86 11.75 2.18
N THR A 64 21.97 10.78 2.49
CA THR A 64 20.53 10.99 2.37
C THR A 64 20.00 11.61 3.65
N HIS A 65 19.29 12.73 3.51
CA HIS A 65 18.57 13.35 4.61
C HIS A 65 17.21 12.67 4.81
N TRP A 66 17.05 11.95 5.92
CA TRP A 66 15.81 11.30 6.32
C TRP A 66 14.99 12.26 7.19
N ARG A 67 13.75 12.54 6.79
CA ARG A 67 12.89 13.47 7.53
C ARG A 67 11.46 12.99 7.65
N VAL A 68 10.84 13.35 8.76
CA VAL A 68 9.41 13.20 9.03
C VAL A 68 8.80 14.60 9.11
N ALA A 69 7.78 14.85 8.29
CA ALA A 69 7.14 16.16 8.18
C ALA A 69 5.74 16.18 8.82
N ALA A 70 5.23 17.37 9.11
CA ALA A 70 4.01 17.54 9.88
C ALA A 70 2.74 16.97 9.23
N PHE A 71 2.67 16.91 7.90
CA PHE A 71 1.47 16.43 7.19
C PHE A 71 1.69 15.04 6.60
N PRO A 72 1.11 13.96 7.17
CA PRO A 72 1.34 12.58 6.74
C PRO A 72 0.48 12.17 5.52
N LEU A 73 0.12 13.12 4.66
CA LEU A 73 -0.77 12.91 3.50
C LEU A 73 -0.03 12.38 2.25
N GLY A 74 1.25 12.04 2.39
CA GLY A 74 2.10 11.52 1.33
C GLY A 74 3.57 11.59 1.74
N GLY A 75 4.47 11.49 0.78
CA GLY A 75 5.92 11.49 0.99
C GLY A 75 6.62 11.74 -0.33
N TYR A 76 7.95 11.81 -0.32
CA TYR A 76 8.73 11.87 -1.53
C TYR A 76 10.18 11.39 -1.31
N VAL A 77 10.75 10.81 -2.37
CA VAL A 77 12.19 10.59 -2.51
C VAL A 77 12.76 11.60 -3.50
N ARG A 78 13.62 12.50 -3.03
CA ARG A 78 14.34 13.45 -3.89
C ARG A 78 15.64 12.80 -4.37
N PHE A 79 15.67 12.47 -5.65
CA PHE A 79 16.89 12.00 -6.31
C PHE A 79 17.78 13.17 -6.72
N HIS A 80 19.08 12.90 -6.78
CA HIS A 80 20.07 13.89 -7.17
C HIS A 80 19.84 14.33 -8.62
N GLY A 81 19.86 15.64 -8.85
CA GLY A 81 19.56 16.25 -10.15
C GLY A 81 18.08 16.23 -10.55
N ASP A 82 17.18 15.87 -9.63
CA ASP A 82 15.75 16.13 -9.77
C ASP A 82 15.45 17.56 -9.30
N ALA A 83 14.81 18.39 -10.13
CA ALA A 83 14.57 19.79 -9.80
C ALA A 83 13.43 19.95 -8.78
N ASN A 84 12.53 18.96 -8.65
CA ASN A 84 11.41 18.98 -7.72
C ASN A 84 11.01 17.56 -7.27
N GLY A 85 10.40 17.40 -6.09
CA GLY A 85 9.88 16.11 -5.60
C GLY A 85 8.74 15.50 -6.44
N ALA A 86 8.40 16.11 -7.57
CA ALA A 86 7.45 15.65 -8.58
C ALA A 86 8.12 15.27 -9.92
N SER A 87 9.45 15.12 -9.95
CA SER A 87 10.21 14.74 -11.15
C SER A 87 10.01 15.64 -12.37
N MET A 88 10.03 16.96 -12.15
CA MET A 88 10.10 17.92 -13.26
C MET A 88 11.57 18.21 -13.58
N THR A 89 11.95 17.99 -14.84
CA THR A 89 13.32 18.13 -15.34
C THR A 89 13.54 19.47 -16.02
N ASP A 90 14.59 20.19 -15.61
CA ASP A 90 15.25 21.18 -16.47
C ASP A 90 16.42 20.51 -17.19
N ALA A 91 16.24 20.26 -18.50
CA ALA A 91 17.27 19.61 -19.34
C ALA A 91 18.59 20.41 -19.34
N ASP A 92 18.50 21.73 -19.22
CA ASP A 92 19.64 22.65 -19.22
C ASP A 92 20.48 22.52 -17.93
N VAL A 93 19.84 22.27 -16.78
CA VAL A 93 20.54 22.04 -15.50
C VAL A 93 21.35 20.75 -15.54
N VAL A 94 20.80 19.69 -16.15
CA VAL A 94 21.50 18.41 -16.31
C VAL A 94 22.66 18.54 -17.30
N ALA A 95 22.51 19.34 -18.35
CA ALA A 95 23.56 19.62 -19.33
C ALA A 95 24.69 20.53 -18.81
N ALA A 96 24.52 21.18 -17.66
CA ALA A 96 25.55 21.97 -16.99
C ALA A 96 26.32 21.19 -15.90
N MET A 97 25.81 20.03 -15.45
CA MET A 97 26.43 19.26 -14.35
C MET A 97 27.82 18.69 -14.71
N PRO A 98 28.77 18.62 -13.76
CA PRO A 98 30.02 17.89 -13.94
C PRO A 98 29.78 16.40 -14.29
N PRO A 99 30.68 15.73 -15.05
CA PRO A 99 30.50 14.33 -15.46
C PRO A 99 30.28 13.35 -14.29
N ARG A 100 30.91 13.63 -13.13
CA ARG A 100 30.75 12.81 -11.91
C ARG A 100 29.37 12.96 -11.26
N GLU A 101 28.77 14.15 -11.32
CA GLU A 101 27.43 14.41 -10.77
C GLU A 101 26.32 13.91 -11.71
N ARG A 102 26.54 13.99 -13.02
CA ARG A 102 25.63 13.36 -14.00
C ARG A 102 25.56 11.85 -13.81
N ALA A 103 26.68 11.18 -13.56
CA ALA A 103 26.69 9.72 -13.43
C ALA A 103 25.78 9.19 -12.30
N VAL A 104 25.53 10.01 -11.27
CA VAL A 104 24.70 9.67 -10.11
C VAL A 104 23.33 10.35 -10.11
N SER A 105 23.00 11.12 -11.17
CA SER A 105 21.70 11.78 -11.28
C SER A 105 20.65 10.84 -11.86
N PHE A 106 19.40 11.01 -11.44
CA PHE A 106 18.28 10.20 -11.92
C PHE A 106 18.06 10.37 -13.44
N VAL A 107 18.19 11.61 -13.91
CA VAL A 107 17.87 11.99 -15.29
C VAL A 107 18.87 11.43 -16.30
N ALA A 108 20.14 11.30 -15.90
CA ALA A 108 21.19 10.75 -16.75
C ALA A 108 21.19 9.22 -16.81
N GLN A 109 20.36 8.54 -16.00
CA GLN A 109 20.25 7.09 -16.07
C GLN A 109 19.50 6.62 -17.31
N ASN A 110 19.86 5.42 -17.77
CA ASN A 110 19.13 4.71 -18.82
C ASN A 110 17.63 4.60 -18.51
N VAL A 111 16.80 4.66 -19.54
CA VAL A 111 15.33 4.65 -19.43
C VAL A 111 14.83 3.46 -18.61
N TRP A 112 15.42 2.28 -18.77
CA TRP A 112 15.02 1.10 -17.99
C TRP A 112 15.26 1.25 -16.49
N LYS A 113 16.35 1.92 -16.07
CA LYS A 113 16.62 2.18 -14.65
C LYS A 113 15.60 3.15 -14.10
N ARG A 114 15.33 4.23 -14.85
CA ARG A 114 14.31 5.21 -14.47
C ARG A 114 12.93 4.57 -14.34
N ALA A 115 12.56 3.72 -15.31
CA ALA A 115 11.32 2.95 -15.26
C ALA A 115 11.28 2.00 -14.06
N ALA A 116 12.37 1.27 -13.77
CA ALA A 116 12.45 0.40 -12.61
C ALA A 116 12.28 1.17 -11.30
N ILE A 117 12.92 2.34 -11.16
CA ILE A 117 12.80 3.20 -9.97
C ILE A 117 11.35 3.67 -9.80
N VAL A 118 10.70 4.16 -10.86
CA VAL A 118 9.30 4.64 -10.80
C VAL A 118 8.33 3.48 -10.54
N ALA A 119 8.58 2.29 -11.07
CA ALA A 119 7.73 1.12 -10.80
C ALA A 119 7.92 0.57 -9.37
N ALA A 120 9.06 0.83 -8.74
CA ALA A 120 9.43 0.23 -7.45
C ALA A 120 8.47 0.58 -6.32
N GLY A 121 7.99 1.82 -6.25
CA GLY A 121 7.05 2.25 -5.21
C GLY A 121 5.72 1.49 -5.25
N PRO A 122 5.00 1.47 -6.38
CA PRO A 122 3.80 0.65 -6.53
C PRO A 122 4.05 -0.83 -6.23
N LEU A 123 5.14 -1.41 -6.75
CA LEU A 123 5.48 -2.82 -6.51
C LEU A 123 5.76 -3.11 -5.03
N ALA A 124 6.39 -2.19 -4.31
CA ALA A 124 6.60 -2.31 -2.87
C ALA A 124 5.26 -2.36 -2.10
N ASN A 125 4.26 -1.59 -2.52
CA ASN A 125 2.92 -1.65 -1.92
C ASN A 125 2.18 -2.96 -2.26
N PHE A 126 2.31 -3.47 -3.48
CA PHE A 126 1.78 -4.79 -3.83
C PHE A 126 2.42 -5.89 -2.95
N LEU A 127 3.74 -5.85 -2.79
CA LEU A 127 4.44 -6.78 -1.92
C LEU A 127 4.00 -6.64 -0.45
N LEU A 128 3.89 -5.41 0.04
CA LEU A 128 3.38 -5.13 1.39
C LEU A 128 1.98 -5.70 1.58
N ALA A 129 1.07 -5.49 0.63
CA ALA A 129 -0.28 -6.04 0.68
C ALA A 129 -0.27 -7.57 0.73
N ILE A 130 0.53 -8.23 -0.13
CA ILE A 130 0.68 -9.68 -0.11
C ILE A 130 1.15 -10.16 1.27
N VAL A 131 2.17 -9.54 1.85
CA VAL A 131 2.69 -9.90 3.18
C VAL A 131 1.64 -9.70 4.27
N ILE A 132 0.95 -8.55 4.28
CA ILE A 132 -0.08 -8.25 5.27
C ILE A 132 -1.25 -9.25 5.17
N PHE A 133 -1.84 -9.42 3.99
CA PHE A 133 -2.98 -10.32 3.81
C PHE A 133 -2.60 -11.79 4.05
N THR A 134 -1.40 -12.21 3.62
CA THR A 134 -0.91 -13.56 3.91
C THR A 134 -0.77 -13.76 5.41
N GLY A 135 -0.16 -12.82 6.13
CA GLY A 135 -0.03 -12.89 7.58
C GLY A 135 -1.39 -12.93 8.29
N ILE A 136 -2.33 -12.09 7.88
CA ILE A 136 -3.69 -12.07 8.43
C ILE A 136 -4.38 -13.41 8.21
N PHE A 137 -4.39 -13.96 6.99
CA PHE A 137 -5.05 -15.23 6.69
C PHE A 137 -4.34 -16.44 7.28
N TYR A 138 -3.02 -16.36 7.45
CA TYR A 138 -2.26 -17.40 8.13
C TYR A 138 -2.62 -17.50 9.61
N VAL A 139 -2.83 -16.36 10.28
CA VAL A 139 -3.14 -16.30 11.71
C VAL A 139 -4.64 -16.47 12.00
N ASN A 140 -5.51 -15.84 11.21
CA ASN A 140 -6.95 -15.80 11.48
C ASN A 140 -7.76 -16.80 10.64
N GLY A 141 -7.11 -17.52 9.71
CA GLY A 141 -7.78 -18.32 8.70
C GLY A 141 -8.44 -17.47 7.61
N ARG A 142 -9.17 -18.13 6.71
CA ARG A 142 -9.95 -17.47 5.66
C ARG A 142 -11.40 -17.39 6.10
N ALA A 143 -12.01 -16.22 5.91
CA ALA A 143 -13.45 -16.08 6.05
C ALA A 143 -14.13 -16.77 4.85
N ILE A 144 -14.66 -17.98 5.07
CA ILE A 144 -15.45 -18.70 4.08
C ILE A 144 -16.94 -18.46 4.36
N LEU A 145 -17.71 -18.23 3.30
CA LEU A 145 -19.17 -18.27 3.39
C LEU A 145 -19.58 -19.73 3.50
N LEU A 146 -20.17 -20.10 4.64
CA LEU A 146 -20.64 -21.46 4.85
C LEU A 146 -21.86 -21.72 3.94
N PRO A 147 -22.00 -22.93 3.36
CA PRO A 147 -23.12 -23.29 2.50
C PRO A 147 -24.37 -23.60 3.35
N THR A 148 -24.90 -22.56 3.99
CA THR A 148 -26.07 -22.64 4.88
C THR A 148 -27.31 -22.05 4.25
N VAL A 149 -28.46 -22.70 4.44
CA VAL A 149 -29.76 -22.24 3.96
C VAL A 149 -30.20 -21.01 4.75
N ASP A 150 -30.27 -19.85 4.09
CA ASP A 150 -30.71 -18.58 4.71
C ASP A 150 -32.21 -18.31 4.55
N GLY A 151 -32.91 -19.14 3.76
CA GLY A 151 -34.36 -19.07 3.60
C GLY A 151 -34.90 -20.15 2.67
N VAL A 152 -36.17 -20.51 2.88
CA VAL A 152 -36.90 -21.48 2.05
C VAL A 152 -38.17 -20.83 1.55
N ALA A 153 -38.36 -20.82 0.23
CA ALA A 153 -39.56 -20.26 -0.38
C ALA A 153 -40.76 -21.21 -0.20
N ALA A 154 -41.92 -20.68 0.20
CA ALA A 154 -43.15 -21.44 0.36
C ALA A 154 -43.60 -22.06 -0.97
N GLY A 155 -44.02 -23.32 -0.94
CA GLY A 155 -44.41 -24.12 -2.11
C GLY A 155 -43.25 -24.56 -3.01
N SER A 156 -42.00 -24.38 -2.58
CA SER A 156 -40.82 -24.73 -3.39
C SER A 156 -40.45 -26.21 -3.30
N ALA A 157 -39.65 -26.68 -4.26
CA ALA A 157 -39.06 -28.02 -4.20
C ALA A 157 -38.16 -28.22 -2.97
N ALA A 158 -37.52 -27.16 -2.48
CA ALA A 158 -36.70 -27.20 -1.27
C ALA A 158 -37.57 -27.41 -0.02
N GLU A 159 -38.72 -26.75 0.09
CA GLU A 159 -39.69 -26.98 1.17
C GLU A 159 -40.23 -28.42 1.13
N ALA A 160 -40.62 -28.90 -0.06
CA ALA A 160 -41.09 -30.28 -0.24
C ALA A 160 -40.02 -31.34 0.09
N ALA A 161 -38.74 -31.02 -0.15
CA ALA A 161 -37.59 -31.85 0.18
C ALA A 161 -37.18 -31.74 1.67
N GLY A 162 -37.84 -30.87 2.45
CA GLY A 162 -37.64 -30.76 3.90
C GLY A 162 -36.48 -29.86 4.33
N PHE A 163 -35.98 -28.97 3.45
CA PHE A 163 -34.94 -28.01 3.80
C PHE A 163 -35.42 -27.06 4.89
N GLN A 164 -34.54 -26.71 5.82
CA GLN A 164 -34.80 -25.79 6.92
C GLN A 164 -33.78 -24.65 6.97
N LEU A 165 -34.18 -23.54 7.59
CA LEU A 165 -33.28 -22.42 7.87
C LEU A 165 -32.11 -22.91 8.73
N GLY A 166 -30.88 -22.64 8.28
CA GLY A 166 -29.65 -23.04 8.96
C GLY A 166 -29.10 -24.41 8.56
N ASP A 167 -29.79 -25.18 7.70
CA ASP A 167 -29.24 -26.43 7.17
C ASP A 167 -27.93 -26.17 6.45
N ARG A 168 -26.90 -26.98 6.76
CA ARG A 168 -25.60 -26.93 6.07
C ARG A 168 -25.54 -28.00 4.99
N ILE A 169 -25.31 -27.57 3.76
CA ILE A 169 -25.13 -28.47 2.62
C ILE A 169 -23.69 -28.99 2.66
N ILE A 170 -23.53 -30.28 2.91
CA ILE A 170 -22.22 -30.95 3.00
C ILE A 170 -21.80 -31.64 1.70
N SER A 171 -22.75 -31.89 0.79
CA SER A 171 -22.47 -32.50 -0.52
C SER A 171 -23.61 -32.32 -1.52
N ILE A 172 -23.29 -32.19 -2.82
CA ILE A 172 -24.24 -32.15 -3.94
C ILE A 172 -23.81 -33.19 -4.98
N GLY A 173 -24.70 -34.10 -5.36
CA GLY A 173 -24.41 -35.12 -6.38
C GLY A 173 -23.22 -36.03 -6.03
N GLY A 174 -22.90 -36.21 -4.75
CA GLY A 174 -21.74 -36.97 -4.26
C GLY A 174 -20.42 -36.19 -4.20
N ILE A 175 -20.41 -34.91 -4.58
CA ILE A 175 -19.26 -34.00 -4.45
C ILE A 175 -19.39 -33.24 -3.14
N THR A 176 -18.33 -33.23 -2.33
CA THR A 176 -18.27 -32.49 -1.06
C THR A 176 -18.35 -30.98 -1.29
N VAL A 177 -19.09 -30.29 -0.44
CA VAL A 177 -19.26 -28.82 -0.45
C VAL A 177 -18.73 -28.28 0.88
N ASP A 178 -17.62 -27.55 0.83
CA ASP A 178 -16.98 -26.99 2.03
C ASP A 178 -17.37 -25.51 2.21
N SER A 179 -17.66 -24.82 1.12
CA SER A 179 -18.02 -23.41 1.06
C SER A 179 -19.19 -23.15 0.09
N PHE A 180 -19.80 -21.98 0.19
CA PHE A 180 -20.84 -21.54 -0.76
C PHE A 180 -20.32 -21.42 -2.21
N GLU A 181 -19.01 -21.22 -2.40
CA GLU A 181 -18.39 -21.16 -3.74
C GLU A 181 -18.36 -22.53 -4.45
N ASP A 182 -18.52 -23.63 -3.70
CA ASP A 182 -18.51 -25.00 -4.24
C ASP A 182 -19.89 -25.47 -4.74
N MET A 183 -20.94 -24.65 -4.54
CA MET A 183 -22.32 -24.95 -4.94
C MET A 183 -22.64 -24.48 -6.36
#